data_AF-A0A1J3JER8-F1
#
_entry.id   AF-A0A1J3JER8-F1
#
_cell.length_a   1.000
_cell.length_b   1.000
_cell.length_c   1.000
_cell.angle_alpha   90.00
_cell.angle_beta   90.00
_cell.angle_gamma   90.00
#
_symmetry.space_group_name_H-M   'P 1'
#
loop_
_entity.id
_entity.type
_entity.pdbx_description
1 polymer ?
#
loop_
_entity_poly.entity_id
_entity_poly.type
_entity_poly.pdbx_seq_one_letter_code
_entity_poly.pdbx_strand_id
1 'polypeptide(L)'
;KSPERAYSVGERAATASSRSVSQKNPREMGKVHGSLARAGKVRGQTPKVAKQDKKKKPRGRAHKRLQHNRRFVTAVVGFGKKRGPNSSEK
;
A
#
# COMPACT_ATOMS: atom_id res chain seq x y z
N LYS A 1 -76.33 -24.21 -38.10
CA LYS A 1 -75.74 -25.49 -37.63
C LYS A 1 -75.26 -26.21 -38.89
N SER A 2 -73.98 -26.30 -39.22
CA SER A 2 -72.80 -26.48 -38.39
C SER A 2 -71.56 -25.96 -39.14
N PRO A 3 -70.52 -25.41 -38.47
CA PRO A 3 -69.27 -25.08 -39.13
C PRO A 3 -68.34 -26.30 -39.21
N GLU A 4 -67.70 -26.44 -40.36
CA GLU A 4 -66.66 -27.43 -40.70
C GLU A 4 -65.49 -27.37 -39.71
N ARG A 5 -65.08 -28.56 -39.25
CA ARG A 5 -64.01 -28.78 -38.26
C ARG A 5 -62.66 -28.83 -38.98
N ALA A 6 -61.92 -27.72 -38.97
CA ALA A 6 -60.56 -27.67 -39.48
C ALA A 6 -59.60 -28.49 -38.59
N TYR A 7 -58.96 -29.49 -39.18
CA TYR A 7 -57.83 -30.21 -38.59
C TYR A 7 -56.58 -29.32 -38.66
N SER A 8 -56.00 -28.97 -37.52
CA SER A 8 -54.66 -28.37 -37.43
C SER A 8 -53.68 -29.43 -36.95
N VAL A 9 -52.78 -29.82 -37.85
CA VAL A 9 -51.67 -30.76 -37.64
C VAL A 9 -50.60 -30.05 -36.81
N GLY A 10 -50.24 -30.61 -35.67
CA GLY A 10 -49.18 -30.10 -34.81
C GLY A 10 -47.80 -30.27 -35.45
N GLU A 11 -47.10 -29.16 -35.66
CA GLU A 11 -45.70 -29.13 -36.09
C GLU A 11 -44.79 -29.52 -34.90
N ARG A 12 -44.13 -30.68 -35.01
CA ARG A 12 -42.97 -31.04 -34.18
C ARG A 12 -41.70 -30.51 -34.85
N ALA A 13 -41.16 -29.40 -34.35
CA ALA A 13 -39.80 -28.98 -34.65
C ALA A 13 -38.86 -29.43 -33.53
N ALA A 14 -37.96 -30.36 -33.85
CA ALA A 14 -36.89 -30.82 -32.98
C ALA A 14 -35.85 -29.70 -32.81
N THR A 15 -35.81 -29.04 -31.65
CA THR A 15 -34.70 -28.13 -31.32
C THR A 15 -33.56 -28.93 -30.72
N ALA A 16 -32.47 -29.03 -31.49
CA ALA A 16 -31.24 -29.71 -31.16
C ALA A 16 -30.68 -29.29 -29.79
N SER A 17 -30.29 -30.31 -29.03
CA SER A 17 -29.40 -30.23 -27.87
C SER A 17 -28.11 -29.50 -28.24
N SER A 18 -27.95 -28.26 -27.77
CA SER A 18 -26.65 -27.57 -27.73
C SER A 18 -26.19 -27.51 -26.27
N ARG A 19 -25.30 -28.45 -25.92
CA ARG A 19 -24.53 -28.43 -24.67
C ARG A 19 -23.90 -27.05 -24.51
N SER A 20 -24.33 -26.30 -23.50
CA SER A 20 -23.64 -25.09 -23.04
C SER A 20 -22.26 -25.50 -22.56
N VAL A 21 -21.25 -25.24 -23.39
CA VAL A 21 -19.84 -25.33 -23.03
C VAL A 21 -19.61 -24.38 -21.86
N SER A 22 -19.57 -24.94 -20.65
CA SER A 22 -19.08 -24.28 -19.45
C SER A 22 -17.64 -23.84 -19.73
N GLN A 23 -17.47 -22.57 -20.11
CA GLN A 23 -16.16 -21.93 -20.22
C GLN A 23 -15.50 -21.93 -18.83
N LYS A 24 -14.78 -22.99 -18.49
CA LYS A 24 -13.81 -22.99 -17.41
C LYS A 24 -12.52 -22.40 -17.94
N ASN A 25 -12.20 -21.17 -17.57
CA ASN A 25 -10.86 -20.59 -17.72
C ASN A 25 -10.67 -19.50 -16.65
N PRO A 26 -9.45 -19.27 -16.14
CA PRO A 26 -8.39 -20.21 -15.79
C PRO A 26 -8.06 -20.08 -14.29
N ARG A 27 -7.59 -21.17 -13.69
CA ARG A 27 -6.88 -21.25 -12.40
C ARG A 27 -7.02 -20.03 -11.48
N GLU A 28 -8.01 -20.09 -10.59
CA GLU A 28 -8.09 -19.21 -9.42
C GLU A 28 -6.76 -19.30 -8.65
N MET A 29 -5.89 -18.31 -8.86
CA MET A 29 -4.71 -18.12 -8.04
C MET A 29 -5.17 -17.99 -6.60
N GLY A 30 -4.63 -18.88 -5.76
CA GLY A 30 -5.12 -19.22 -4.43
C GLY A 30 -5.66 -18.03 -3.63
N LYS A 31 -6.84 -18.23 -3.06
CA LYS A 31 -7.47 -17.38 -2.03
C LYS A 31 -6.44 -17.09 -0.93
N VAL A 32 -5.76 -15.95 -1.03
CA VAL A 32 -4.73 -15.56 -0.06
C VAL A 32 -5.42 -15.28 1.27
N HIS A 33 -5.14 -16.09 2.29
CA HIS A 33 -5.63 -15.85 3.64
C HIS A 33 -4.78 -14.76 4.29
N GLY A 34 -5.40 -13.59 4.43
CA GLY A 34 -4.83 -12.40 5.04
C GLY A 34 -5.60 -11.18 4.58
N SER A 35 -6.43 -10.61 5.45
CA SER A 35 -7.20 -9.42 5.10
C SER A 35 -6.31 -8.18 5.10
N LEU A 36 -6.51 -7.30 4.11
CA LEU A 36 -5.89 -5.98 4.04
C LEU A 36 -6.37 -5.02 5.15
N ALA A 37 -7.26 -5.48 6.04
CA ALA A 37 -7.96 -4.70 7.05
C ALA A 37 -7.04 -3.95 8.04
N ARG A 38 -5.77 -4.36 8.16
CA ARG A 38 -4.78 -3.71 9.03
C ARG A 38 -3.85 -2.74 8.31
N ALA A 39 -4.00 -2.56 6.99
CA ALA A 39 -3.16 -1.65 6.22
C ALA A 39 -3.30 -0.22 6.77
N GLY A 40 -2.19 0.41 7.12
CA GLY A 40 -2.18 1.81 7.58
C GLY A 40 -2.67 2.06 9.01
N LYS A 41 -3.11 1.05 9.78
CA LYS A 41 -3.64 1.21 11.15
C LYS A 41 -2.75 2.10 12.04
N VAL A 42 -1.44 1.85 12.05
CA VAL A 42 -0.48 2.58 12.90
C VAL A 42 -0.26 4.02 12.40
N ARG A 43 -0.28 4.25 11.08
CA ARG A 43 -0.11 5.58 10.49
C ARG A 43 -1.31 6.49 10.73
N GLY A 44 -2.52 5.92 10.84
CA GLY A 44 -3.74 6.67 11.18
C GLY A 44 -3.93 6.89 12.68
N GLN A 45 -3.45 5.96 13.51
CA GLN A 45 -3.55 6.07 14.97
C GLN A 45 -2.54 7.09 15.57
N THR A 46 -1.39 7.27 14.93
CA THR A 46 -0.36 8.20 15.45
C THR A 46 -0.75 9.65 15.20
N PRO A 47 -0.67 10.54 16.21
CA PRO A 47 -1.00 11.96 16.03
C PRO A 47 -0.09 12.58 14.98
N LYS A 48 -0.67 13.38 14.07
CA LYS A 48 0.07 14.03 13.00
C LYS A 48 0.78 15.28 13.52
N VAL A 49 2.00 15.11 14.02
CA VAL A 49 2.83 16.23 14.48
C VAL A 49 3.32 17.06 13.28
N ALA A 50 3.01 18.35 13.27
CA ALA A 50 3.52 19.29 12.28
C ALA A 50 5.05 19.46 12.42
N LYS A 51 5.73 19.71 11.31
CA LYS A 51 7.17 20.01 11.35
C LYS A 51 7.34 21.40 11.96
N GLN A 52 8.16 21.49 13.01
CA GLN A 52 8.58 22.78 13.54
C GLN A 52 9.48 23.50 12.54
N ASP A 53 9.35 24.82 12.46
CA ASP A 53 10.24 25.67 11.68
C ASP A 53 11.65 25.65 12.30
N LYS A 54 12.60 25.15 11.51
CA LYS A 54 14.02 25.08 11.87
C LYS A 54 14.82 25.89 10.85
N LYS A 55 15.77 26.69 11.35
CA LYS A 55 16.68 27.47 10.49
C LYS A 55 17.36 26.54 9.47
N LYS A 56 17.42 26.99 8.22
CA LYS A 56 18.08 26.23 7.14
C LYS A 56 19.54 25.99 7.52
N LYS A 57 19.97 24.73 7.45
CA LYS A 57 21.39 24.39 7.62
C LYS A 57 22.15 24.88 6.39
N PRO A 58 23.31 25.53 6.54
CA PRO A 58 24.15 25.86 5.40
C PRO A 58 24.57 24.58 4.69
N ARG A 59 24.78 24.65 3.37
CA ARG A 59 25.21 23.52 2.52
C ARG A 59 26.67 23.71 2.07
N GLY A 60 27.26 22.63 1.54
CA GLY A 60 28.60 22.67 0.93
C GLY A 60 29.75 22.98 1.91
N ARG A 61 30.70 23.82 1.47
CA ARG A 61 31.91 24.20 2.21
C ARG A 61 31.60 24.75 3.60
N ALA A 62 30.59 25.62 3.70
CA ALA A 62 30.19 26.23 4.97
C ALA A 62 29.74 25.17 5.99
N HIS A 63 29.00 24.14 5.55
CA HIS A 63 28.60 23.04 6.43
C HIS A 63 29.80 22.21 6.90
N LYS A 64 30.75 21.92 6.00
CA LYS A 64 31.96 21.15 6.32
C LYS A 64 32.84 21.88 7.33
N ARG A 65 32.99 23.21 7.21
CA ARG A 65 33.70 24.04 8.19
C ARG A 65 33.04 23.95 9.57
N LEU A 66 31.71 24.06 9.65
CA LEU A 66 30.99 23.92 10.91
C LEU A 66 31.15 22.53 11.53
N GLN A 67 31.17 21.46 10.73
CA GLN A 67 31.40 20.10 11.23
C GLN A 67 32.82 19.92 11.76
N HIS A 68 33.84 20.44 11.06
CA HIS A 68 35.24 20.36 11.48
C HIS A 68 35.45 21.10 12.80
N ASN A 69 34.97 22.35 12.89
CA ASN A 69 35.09 23.14 14.11
C ASN A 69 34.44 22.42 15.30
N ARG A 70 33.22 21.87 15.13
CA ARG A 70 32.51 21.14 16.19
C ARG A 70 33.19 19.83 16.62
N ARG A 71 33.92 19.16 15.72
CA ARG A 71 34.53 17.84 15.99
C ARG A 71 35.94 17.92 16.55
N PHE A 72 36.71 18.92 16.13
CA PHE A 72 38.15 18.96 16.35
C PHE A 72 38.63 20.24 17.03
N VAL A 73 38.08 21.41 16.68
CA VAL A 73 38.59 22.71 17.18
C VAL A 73 37.93 23.10 18.50
N THR A 74 36.60 22.99 18.57
CA THR A 74 35.82 23.41 19.75
C THR A 74 35.61 22.28 20.74
N ALA A 75 35.72 21.02 20.32
CA ALA A 75 35.56 19.87 21.20
C ALA A 75 36.83 19.64 22.03
N VAL A 76 36.89 20.25 23.21
CA VAL A 76 37.89 19.91 24.23
C VAL A 76 37.52 18.53 24.78
N VAL A 77 38.44 17.57 24.72
CA VAL A 77 38.26 16.26 25.36
C VAL A 77 38.47 16.48 26.86
N GLY A 78 37.37 16.76 27.58
CA GLY A 78 37.40 16.78 29.04
C GLY A 78 37.82 15.41 29.59
N PHE A 79 38.26 15.38 30.85
CA PHE A 79 38.59 14.12 31.53
C PHE A 79 37.34 13.23 31.62
N GLY A 80 37.44 11.99 31.12
CA GLY A 80 36.36 11.00 31.11
C GLY A 80 35.99 10.49 29.72
N LYS A 81 34.92 9.69 29.64
CA LYS A 81 34.46 9.10 28.37
C LYS A 81 33.83 10.16 27.47
N LYS A 82 34.26 10.23 26.21
CA LYS A 82 33.76 11.20 25.23
C LYS A 82 32.26 11.01 24.97
N ARG A 83 31.46 12.02 25.31
CA ARG A 83 30.01 12.02 25.04
C ARG A 83 29.72 12.09 23.53
N GLY A 84 28.71 11.35 23.09
CA GLY A 84 28.27 11.30 21.70
C GLY A 84 27.50 12.57 21.28
N PRO A 85 27.48 12.90 19.98
CA PRO A 85 26.86 14.14 19.47
C PRO A 85 25.34 14.21 19.60
N ASN A 86 24.69 13.11 19.95
CA ASN A 86 23.24 13.02 20.17
C ASN A 86 22.93 12.25 21.46
N SER A 87 23.76 12.44 22.50
CA SER A 87 23.49 11.90 23.84
C SER A 87 22.44 12.77 24.52
N SER A 88 21.39 12.14 25.06
CA SER A 88 20.28 12.81 25.76
C SER A 88 20.43 12.79 27.28
N GLU A 89 21.55 12.30 27.80
CA GLU A 89 21.88 12.45 29.23
C GLU A 89 22.27 13.92 29.49
N LYS A 90 21.64 14.53 30.51
CA LYS A 90 21.99 15.87 30.99
C LYS A 90 23.35 15.87 31.67
#